data_AF-V5GFR0-F1
#
_entry.id   AF-V5GFR0-F1
#
_cell.length_a   1.000
_cell.length_b   1.000
_cell.length_c   1.000
_cell.angle_alpha   90.00
_cell.angle_beta   90.00
_cell.angle_gamma   90.00
#
_symmetry.space_group_name_H-M   'P 1'
#
loop_
_entity.id
_entity.type
_entity.pdbx_description
1 polymer ?
#
loop_
_entity_poly.entity_id
_entity_poly.type
_entity_poly.pdbx_seq_one_letter_code
_entity_poly.pdbx_strand_id
1 'polypeptide(L)'
;MFNYFKILILQGLVAARKHHERIVTLVEILQSNARLPCFQWHGASAVRALRDRFHMGCTDERLQMLVDTLVESSMHSLTTRLYDNFQYFTNGIL
;
A
#
# COMPACT_ATOMS: atom_id res chain seq x y z
N MET A 1 -20.51 0.35 5.84
CA MET A 1 -19.96 -0.78 6.63
C MET A 1 -18.46 -0.52 6.86
N PHE A 2 -17.85 -1.03 7.94
CA PHE A 2 -16.41 -0.85 8.27
C PHE A 2 -15.93 0.59 8.62
N ASN A 3 -16.81 1.48 9.11
CA ASN A 3 -16.42 2.87 9.40
C ASN A 3 -15.26 2.98 10.41
N TYR A 4 -15.29 2.17 11.48
CA TYR A 4 -14.21 2.17 12.47
C TYR A 4 -12.86 1.72 11.87
N PHE A 5 -12.87 0.69 11.01
CA PHE A 5 -11.68 0.25 10.30
C PHE A 5 -11.12 1.35 9.39
N LYS A 6 -11.98 2.03 8.62
CA LYS A 6 -11.57 3.16 7.78
C LYS A 6 -10.95 4.31 8.58
N ILE A 7 -11.51 4.62 9.76
CA ILE A 7 -10.93 5.62 10.68
C ILE A 7 -9.51 5.19 11.11
N LEU A 8 -9.33 3.93 11.50
CA LEU A 8 -8.00 3.43 11.91
C LEU A 8 -6.99 3.45 10.76
N ILE A 9 -7.41 3.11 9.53
CA ILE A 9 -6.54 3.21 8.35
C ILE A 9 -6.13 4.67 8.09
N LEU A 10 -7.07 5.62 8.18
CA LEU A 10 -6.73 7.04 8.03
C LEU A 10 -5.75 7.51 9.11
N GLN A 11 -6.01 7.18 10.38
CA GLN A 11 -5.11 7.51 11.48
C GLN A 11 -3.72 6.92 11.29
N GLY A 12 -3.63 5.66 10.85
CA GLY A 12 -2.38 4.99 10.51
C GLY A 12 -1.63 5.69 9.38
N LEU A 13 -2.34 6.08 8.31
CA LEU A 13 -1.74 6.82 7.19
C LEU A 13 -1.22 8.19 7.64
N VAL A 14 -1.99 8.94 8.42
CA VAL A 14 -1.57 10.23 8.98
C VAL A 14 -0.35 10.07 9.89
N ALA A 15 -0.33 9.03 10.73
CA ALA A 15 0.83 8.73 11.57
C ALA A 15 2.07 8.38 10.73
N ALA A 16 1.92 7.56 9.68
CA ALA A 16 3.00 7.20 8.78
C ALA A 16 3.55 8.41 8.00
N ARG A 17 2.68 9.34 7.56
CA ARG A 17 3.07 10.59 6.88
C ARG A 17 4.04 11.44 7.72
N LYS A 18 3.89 11.47 9.04
CA LYS A 18 4.81 12.19 9.95
C LYS A 18 6.25 11.66 9.90
N HIS A 19 6.43 10.42 9.42
CA HIS A 19 7.73 9.74 9.37
C HIS A 19 8.13 9.32 7.95
N HIS A 20 7.44 9.82 6.91
CA HIS A 20 7.63 9.36 5.53
C HIS A 20 9.08 9.52 5.03
N GLU A 21 9.75 10.67 5.28
CA GLU A 21 11.15 10.88 4.87
C GLU A 21 12.05 9.80 5.48
N ARG A 22 11.91 9.52 6.78
CA ARG A 22 12.70 8.47 7.46
C ARG A 22 12.46 7.09 6.83
N ILE A 23 11.21 6.77 6.52
CA ILE A 23 10.85 5.49 5.89
C ILE A 23 11.47 5.40 4.48
N VAL A 24 11.33 6.46 3.67
CA VAL A 24 11.87 6.52 2.31
C VAL A 24 13.40 6.40 2.33
N THR A 25 14.09 7.14 3.19
CA THR A 25 15.56 7.06 3.32
C THR A 25 16.04 5.65 3.68
N LEU A 26 15.34 4.94 4.57
CA LEU A 26 15.70 3.55 4.89
C LEU A 26 15.59 2.63 3.66
N VAL A 27 14.58 2.84 2.83
CA VAL A 27 14.37 2.05 1.60
C VAL A 27 15.37 2.43 0.52
N GLU A 28 15.81 3.70 0.43
CA GLU A 28 16.90 4.13 -0.47
C GLU A 28 18.25 3.49 -0.10
N ILE A 29 18.55 3.42 1.20
CA ILE A 29 19.74 2.72 1.71
C ILE A 29 19.64 1.23 1.36
N LEU A 30 18.47 0.61 1.59
CA LEU A 30 18.25 -0.79 1.26
C LEU A 30 18.41 -1.04 -0.23
N GLN A 31 17.85 -0.19 -1.08
CA GLN A 31 17.99 -0.29 -2.54
C GLN A 31 19.44 -0.21 -2.99
N SER A 32 20.24 0.65 -2.37
CA SER A 32 21.65 0.84 -2.73
C SER A 32 22.53 -0.34 -2.34
N ASN A 33 22.15 -1.10 -1.30
CA ASN A 33 22.96 -2.18 -0.73
C ASN A 33 22.44 -3.59 -1.02
N ALA A 34 21.14 -3.74 -1.28
CA ALA A 34 20.49 -5.05 -1.43
C ALA A 34 20.11 -5.34 -2.89
N ARG A 35 20.41 -6.56 -3.33
CA ARG A 35 20.04 -7.07 -4.66
C ARG A 35 18.65 -7.72 -4.66
N LEU A 36 17.63 -6.99 -4.18
CA LEU A 36 16.26 -7.50 -4.19
C LEU A 36 15.63 -7.41 -5.59
N PRO A 37 14.88 -8.43 -6.06
CA PRO A 37 14.26 -8.42 -7.38
C PRO A 37 13.38 -7.19 -7.65
N CYS A 38 12.68 -6.69 -6.62
CA CYS A 38 11.84 -5.49 -6.71
C CYS A 38 12.64 -4.21 -6.97
N PHE A 39 13.93 -4.14 -6.61
CA PHE A 39 14.80 -3.00 -6.92
C PHE A 39 15.55 -3.17 -8.24
N GLN A 40 15.80 -4.39 -8.68
CA GLN A 40 16.49 -4.65 -9.94
C GLN A 40 15.60 -4.35 -11.15
N TRP A 41 14.36 -4.84 -11.14
CA TRP A 41 13.43 -4.64 -12.26
C TRP A 41 12.72 -3.30 -12.24
N HIS A 42 12.59 -2.67 -11.06
CA HIS A 42 11.87 -1.40 -10.93
C HIS A 42 12.76 -0.24 -10.47
N GLY A 43 14.06 -0.44 -10.28
CA GLY A 43 15.05 0.61 -10.03
C GLY A 43 14.56 1.74 -9.12
N ALA A 44 14.88 2.98 -9.49
CA ALA A 44 14.40 4.17 -8.79
C ALA A 44 12.86 4.33 -8.77
N SER A 45 12.11 3.59 -9.60
CA SER A 45 10.64 3.64 -9.62
C SER A 45 10.03 3.06 -8.35
N ALA A 46 10.64 2.03 -7.75
CA ALA A 46 10.13 1.43 -6.51
C ALA A 46 10.11 2.42 -5.33
N VAL A 47 11.22 3.17 -5.16
CA VAL A 47 11.34 4.20 -4.12
C VAL A 47 10.40 5.37 -4.41
N ARG A 48 10.31 5.80 -5.68
CA ARG A 48 9.38 6.87 -6.08
C ARG A 48 7.93 6.48 -5.79
N ALA A 49 7.52 5.28 -6.19
CA ALA A 49 6.17 4.78 -5.92
C ALA A 49 5.90 4.67 -4.41
N LEU A 50 6.89 4.34 -3.58
CA LEU A 50 6.75 4.39 -2.13
C LEU A 50 6.52 5.82 -1.63
N ARG A 51 7.30 6.80 -2.12
CA ARG A 51 7.11 8.22 -1.76
C ARG A 51 5.72 8.71 -2.13
N ASP A 52 5.22 8.34 -3.31
CA ASP A 52 3.91 8.75 -3.81
C ASP A 52 2.75 8.21 -2.95
N ARG A 53 2.90 7.01 -2.37
CA ARG A 53 1.90 6.38 -1.48
C ARG A 53 1.64 7.13 -0.18
N PHE A 54 2.51 8.07 0.21
CA PHE A 54 2.26 8.91 1.38
C PHE A 54 1.33 10.10 1.08
N HIS A 55 1.07 10.41 -0.19
CA HIS A 55 0.14 11.47 -0.60
C HIS A 55 0.40 12.82 0.10
N MET A 56 1.67 13.23 0.19
CA MET A 56 2.10 14.39 0.99
C MET A 56 1.46 15.74 0.58
N GLY A 57 1.02 15.87 -0.68
CA GLY A 57 0.32 17.06 -1.20
C GLY A 57 -1.21 17.04 -1.02
N CYS A 58 -1.79 16.00 -0.44
CA CYS A 58 -3.24 15.91 -0.24
C CYS A 58 -3.69 16.49 1.10
N THR A 59 -4.85 17.16 1.10
CA THR A 59 -5.57 17.59 2.31
C THR A 59 -6.15 16.41 3.07
N ASP A 60 -6.57 16.65 4.32
CA ASP A 60 -7.17 15.62 5.17
C ASP A 60 -8.49 15.09 4.59
N GLU A 61 -9.33 15.95 3.99
CA GLU A 61 -10.55 15.49 3.33
C GLU A 61 -10.23 14.58 2.14
N ARG A 62 -9.19 14.91 1.37
CA ARG A 62 -8.79 14.10 0.22
C ARG A 62 -8.20 12.75 0.66
N LEU A 63 -7.50 12.71 1.79
CA LEU A 63 -7.03 11.47 2.39
C LEU A 63 -8.18 10.59 2.86
N GLN A 64 -9.21 11.16 3.48
CA GLN A 64 -10.39 10.40 3.89
C GLN A 64 -11.05 9.74 2.66
N MET A 65 -11.25 10.50 1.58
CA MET A 65 -11.78 9.97 0.32
C MET A 65 -10.89 8.87 -0.29
N LEU A 66 -9.57 9.02 -0.19
CA LEU A 66 -8.62 8.01 -0.65
C LEU A 66 -8.80 6.71 0.14
N VAL A 67 -8.85 6.77 1.47
CA VAL A 67 -9.05 5.59 2.32
C VAL A 67 -10.38 4.92 2.00
N ASP A 68 -11.44 5.70 1.82
CA ASP A 68 -12.74 5.17 1.40
C ASP A 68 -12.65 4.40 0.09
N THR A 69 -11.98 4.98 -0.92
CA THR A 69 -11.78 4.36 -2.23
C THR A 69 -10.94 3.08 -2.15
N LEU A 70 -9.87 3.08 -1.37
CA LEU A 70 -8.98 1.92 -1.21
C LEU A 70 -9.72 0.73 -0.58
N VAL A 71 -10.51 0.98 0.47
CA VAL A 71 -11.26 -0.07 1.14
C VAL A 71 -12.36 -0.63 0.23
N GLU A 72 -13.12 0.24 -0.44
CA GLU A 72 -14.21 -0.17 -1.31
C GLU A 72 -13.71 -0.99 -2.52
N SER A 73 -12.65 -0.51 -3.17
CA SER A 73 -12.05 -1.22 -4.32
C SER A 73 -11.45 -2.56 -3.91
N SER A 74 -10.87 -2.65 -2.72
CA SER A 74 -10.29 -3.91 -2.22
C SER A 74 -11.38 -4.93 -1.87
N MET A 75 -12.46 -4.49 -1.22
CA MET A 75 -13.60 -5.36 -0.89
C MET A 75 -14.26 -5.99 -2.12
N HIS A 76 -14.31 -5.23 -3.22
CA HIS A 76 -14.95 -5.67 -4.46
C HIS A 76 -13.95 -6.17 -5.52
N SER A 77 -12.74 -6.52 -5.08
CA SER A 77 -11.68 -7.02 -5.95
C SER A 77 -12.06 -8.37 -6.58
N LEU A 78 -12.33 -8.35 -7.90
CA LEU A 78 -12.59 -9.56 -8.68
C LEU A 78 -11.37 -10.50 -8.71
N THR A 79 -10.16 -9.93 -8.73
CA THR A 79 -8.92 -10.69 -8.79
C THR A 79 -8.66 -11.46 -7.50
N THR A 80 -9.07 -10.92 -6.35
CA THR A 80 -9.00 -11.64 -5.07
C THR A 80 -9.82 -12.92 -5.13
N ARG A 81 -11.08 -12.83 -5.56
CA ARG A 81 -11.95 -14.02 -5.70
C ARG A 81 -11.41 -15.03 -6.70
N LEU A 82 -10.84 -14.56 -7.81
CA LEU A 82 -10.22 -15.45 -8.80
C LEU A 82 -9.00 -16.17 -8.23
N TYR A 83 -8.17 -15.45 -7.46
CA TYR A 83 -6.99 -16.02 -6.82
C TYR A 83 -7.36 -17.03 -5.74
N ASP A 84 -8.35 -16.72 -4.89
CA ASP A 84 -8.83 -17.64 -3.85
C ASP A 84 -9.37 -18.93 -4.47
N ASN A 85 -10.14 -18.83 -5.56
CA ASN A 85 -10.59 -20.01 -6.31
C ASN A 85 -9.42 -20.80 -6.89
N PHE A 86 -8.43 -20.13 -7.48
CA PHE A 86 -7.23 -20.80 -7.97
C PHE A 86 -6.49 -21.54 -6.84
N GLN A 87 -6.30 -20.91 -5.68
CA GLN A 87 -5.68 -21.51 -4.51
C GLN A 87 -6.47 -22.72 -3.99
N TYR A 88 -7.80 -22.60 -3.95
CA TYR A 88 -8.68 -23.71 -3.57
C TYR A 88 -8.53 -24.90 -4.53
N PHE A 89 -8.59 -24.67 -5.84
CA PHE A 89 -8.53 -25.76 -6.82
C PHE A 89 -7.14 -26.38 -6.97
N THR A 90 -6.06 -25.60 -6.80
CA THR A 90 -4.69 -26.10 -6.99
C THR A 90 -4.08 -26.65 -5.72
N ASN A 91 -4.39 -26.06 -4.56
CA ASN A 91 -3.73 -26.35 -3.29
C ASN A 91 -4.69 -26.79 -2.18
N GLY A 92 -6.01 -26.73 -2.38
CA GLY A 92 -7.01 -27.11 -1.37
C GLY A 92 -7.11 -26.15 -0.17
N ILE A 93 -6.61 -24.92 -0.32
CA ILE A 93 -6.59 -23.91 0.75
C ILE A 93 -7.85 -23.04 0.66
N LEU A 94 -8.52 -22.82 1.79
CA LEU A 94 -9.63 -21.88 1.98
C LEU A 94 -9.34 -20.97 3.17
#